data_AF-A0AAN6MMC1-F1
#
_entry.id   AF-A0AAN6MMC1-F1
#
_cell.length_a   1.000
_cell.length_b   1.000
_cell.length_c   1.000
_cell.angle_alpha   90.00
_cell.angle_beta   90.00
_cell.angle_gamma   90.00
#
_symmetry.space_group_name_H-M   'P 1'
#
loop_
_entity.id
_entity.type
_entity.pdbx_description
1 polymer ?
#
loop_
_entity_poly.entity_id
_entity_poly.type
_entity_poly.pdbx_seq_one_letter_code
_entity_poly.pdbx_strand_id
1 'polypeptide(L)'
;MVHARGASRPRLHDGCQFYHCALVDCYPEPLPGCFCPTTHEAFSSACRCWAPPSGLFRVCRALGEDAGLVFFSGNRFVVMDGPGLDTVLGPPPGTGDCYAYPRLAAIQFLRDVVPARCLGHIRFLELVFPPYTDGCWPWSGNPILDDWNETIRWLEGKANAAALVVRVVAPYVRCYDQTGIVLEVAQAQEIMGAYLDVASPLVSSCDDKGEGGRARFYVQLTWRMRRTQRIQRQLAHRDHYQETLAMVEREESGLKEMMERWVLGHEGYSRQSATVTEPERGRGRCAWICITLGAPPSR
;
A
#
# COMPACT_ATOMS: atom_id res chain seq x y z
N MET A 1 -14.72 2.96 -52.60
CA MET A 1 -15.48 2.73 -51.35
C MET A 1 -14.50 2.39 -50.26
N VAL A 2 -14.14 3.38 -49.44
CA VAL A 2 -13.22 3.24 -48.31
C VAL A 2 -14.08 3.44 -47.06
N HIS A 3 -14.23 2.41 -46.24
CA HIS A 3 -14.92 2.51 -44.97
C HIS A 3 -14.08 3.35 -44.01
N ALA A 4 -14.58 4.55 -43.69
CA ALA A 4 -14.04 5.40 -42.65
C ALA A 4 -14.19 4.68 -41.29
N ARG A 5 -13.06 4.39 -40.64
CA ARG A 5 -13.02 3.93 -39.24
C ARG A 5 -13.58 5.05 -38.38
N GLY A 6 -14.68 4.78 -37.70
CA GLY A 6 -15.28 5.68 -36.71
C GLY A 6 -14.25 6.01 -35.64
N ALA A 7 -13.91 7.29 -35.52
CA ALA A 7 -13.15 7.82 -34.41
C ALA A 7 -13.98 7.58 -33.12
N SER A 8 -13.51 6.69 -32.26
CA SER A 8 -14.03 6.55 -30.91
C SER A 8 -13.89 7.89 -30.19
N ARG A 9 -15.00 8.42 -29.67
CA ARG A 9 -15.01 9.63 -28.85
C ARG A 9 -13.98 9.47 -27.71
N PRO A 10 -13.14 10.48 -27.44
CA PRO A 10 -12.29 10.46 -26.24
C PRO A 10 -13.19 10.32 -25.01
N ARG A 11 -12.94 9.30 -24.20
CA ARG A 11 -13.73 9.03 -22.99
C ARG A 11 -13.55 10.22 -22.05
N LEU A 12 -14.62 10.96 -21.83
CA LEU A 12 -14.72 12.15 -20.98
C LEU A 12 -14.69 11.79 -19.48
N HIS A 13 -13.83 10.84 -19.07
CA HIS A 13 -13.73 10.36 -17.69
C HIS A 13 -12.41 10.73 -17.00
N ASP A 14 -11.46 11.35 -17.69
CA ASP A 14 -10.21 11.82 -17.07
C ASP A 14 -10.49 12.95 -16.05
N GLY A 15 -11.56 13.73 -16.25
CA GLY A 15 -11.93 14.85 -15.36
C GLY A 15 -12.65 14.46 -14.05
N CYS A 16 -13.33 13.32 -14.01
CA CYS A 16 -14.15 12.93 -12.85
C CYS A 16 -13.34 12.40 -11.67
N GLN A 17 -12.04 12.11 -11.84
CA GLN A 17 -11.15 11.72 -10.73
C GLN A 17 -10.75 12.91 -9.84
N PHE A 18 -11.04 14.15 -10.26
CA PHE A 18 -10.59 15.38 -9.57
C PHE A 18 -11.62 16.00 -8.61
N TYR A 19 -12.88 15.55 -8.60
CA TYR A 19 -13.92 16.15 -7.73
C TYR A 19 -13.62 16.00 -6.23
N HIS A 20 -12.79 15.04 -5.84
CA HIS A 20 -12.38 14.81 -4.45
C HIS A 20 -11.09 15.54 -4.05
N CYS A 21 -10.46 16.32 -4.95
CA CYS A 21 -9.28 17.14 -4.65
C CYS A 21 -9.55 18.29 -3.66
N ALA A 22 -10.83 18.55 -3.30
CA ALA A 22 -11.23 19.67 -2.47
C ALA A 22 -12.09 19.29 -1.24
N LEU A 23 -12.33 18.01 -0.97
CA LEU A 23 -13.10 17.60 0.22
C LEU A 23 -12.14 17.44 1.42
N VAL A 24 -12.27 18.36 2.37
CA VAL A 24 -11.26 18.68 3.41
C VAL A 24 -11.38 17.83 4.69
N ASP A 25 -12.44 17.06 4.90
CA ASP A 25 -12.96 16.96 6.27
C ASP A 25 -12.59 15.73 7.13
N CYS A 26 -11.48 15.00 6.89
CA CYS A 26 -11.20 13.81 7.73
C CYS A 26 -9.80 13.64 8.31
N TYR A 27 -8.79 14.45 7.95
CA TYR A 27 -7.45 14.29 8.53
C TYR A 27 -6.79 15.64 8.87
N PRO A 28 -6.30 15.82 10.11
CA PRO A 28 -5.64 17.05 10.53
C PRO A 28 -4.22 17.21 9.97
N GLU A 29 -3.65 16.15 9.37
CA GLU A 29 -2.31 16.20 8.78
C GLU A 29 -2.36 16.12 7.24
N PRO A 30 -1.65 17.02 6.54
CA PRO A 30 -1.58 16.98 5.08
C PRO A 30 -0.92 15.68 4.65
N LEU A 31 -1.63 14.88 3.84
CA LEU A 31 -1.04 13.73 3.17
C LEU A 31 0.09 14.25 2.25
N PRO A 32 1.37 13.90 2.50
CA PRO A 32 2.45 14.38 1.63
C PRO A 32 2.24 13.87 0.19
N GLY A 33 2.83 14.52 -0.82
CA GLY A 33 3.17 13.82 -2.07
C GLY A 33 2.11 13.58 -3.14
N CYS A 34 1.03 14.36 -3.19
CA CYS A 34 0.09 14.33 -4.32
C CYS A 34 0.58 15.24 -5.45
N PHE A 35 0.59 14.76 -6.71
CA PHE A 35 0.79 15.61 -7.90
C PHE A 35 -0.57 15.89 -8.53
N CYS A 36 -1.04 17.13 -8.37
CA CYS A 36 -2.27 17.57 -9.00
C CYS A 36 -1.98 18.01 -10.44
N PRO A 37 -2.52 17.32 -11.47
CA PRO A 37 -2.31 17.74 -12.85
C PRO A 37 -3.02 19.05 -13.18
N THR A 38 -3.97 19.50 -12.35
CA THR A 38 -4.64 20.80 -12.53
C THR A 38 -3.76 21.95 -12.07
N THR A 39 -3.10 21.82 -10.92
CA THR A 39 -2.24 22.89 -10.37
C THR A 39 -0.77 22.72 -10.77
N HIS A 40 -0.40 21.57 -11.32
CA HIS A 40 0.98 21.18 -11.62
C HIS A 40 1.89 21.22 -10.38
N GLU A 41 1.31 21.17 -9.18
CA GLU A 41 2.05 21.19 -7.92
C GLU A 41 2.34 19.76 -7.47
N ALA A 42 3.61 19.48 -7.21
CA ALA A 42 4.08 18.21 -6.66
C ALA A 42 3.78 18.04 -5.15
N PHE A 43 3.19 19.06 -4.53
CA PHE A 43 2.82 19.06 -3.13
C PHE A 43 1.62 20.00 -2.94
N SER A 44 0.46 19.43 -2.66
CA SER A 44 -0.70 20.17 -2.18
C SER A 44 -1.24 19.48 -0.93
N SER A 45 -1.44 20.23 0.14
CA SER A 45 -2.14 19.75 1.34
C SER A 45 -3.64 19.56 1.10
N ALA A 46 -4.17 20.16 0.03
CA ALA A 46 -5.57 20.08 -0.35
C ALA A 46 -5.83 18.98 -1.36
N CYS A 47 -4.97 18.83 -2.37
CA CYS A 47 -5.24 17.86 -3.44
C CYS A 47 -4.84 16.45 -3.08
N ARG A 48 -5.75 15.50 -3.34
CA ARG A 48 -5.53 14.06 -3.21
C ARG A 48 -5.41 13.33 -4.54
N CYS A 49 -5.38 14.07 -5.65
CA CYS A 49 -5.23 13.49 -6.97
C CYS A 49 -3.76 13.21 -7.19
N TRP A 50 -3.45 11.95 -7.49
CA TRP A 50 -2.12 11.57 -7.94
C TRP A 50 -2.16 11.30 -9.44
N ALA A 51 -1.28 11.96 -10.18
CA ALA A 51 -0.93 11.58 -11.54
C ALA A 51 0.60 11.61 -11.69
N PRO A 52 1.20 10.73 -12.50
CA PRO A 52 2.59 10.90 -12.87
C PRO A 52 2.76 12.24 -13.62
N PRO A 53 3.94 12.89 -13.59
CA PRO A 53 4.21 14.12 -14.35
C PRO A 53 4.33 13.82 -15.86
N SER A 54 3.24 13.37 -16.47
CA SER A 54 3.20 12.80 -17.82
C SER A 54 3.64 13.79 -18.89
N GLY A 55 3.51 15.10 -18.64
CA GLY A 55 4.04 16.14 -19.52
C GLY A 55 5.55 15.99 -19.74
N LEU A 56 6.32 15.78 -18.67
CA LEU A 56 7.77 15.57 -18.75
C LEU A 56 8.11 14.26 -19.45
N PHE A 57 7.33 13.21 -19.19
CA PHE A 57 7.54 11.90 -19.81
C PHE A 57 7.22 11.85 -21.32
N ARG A 58 6.54 12.88 -21.85
CA ARG A 58 6.05 12.91 -23.24
C ARG A 58 6.76 13.91 -24.15
N VAL A 59 7.67 14.75 -23.66
CA VAL A 59 8.35 15.77 -24.47
C VAL A 59 9.17 15.14 -25.60
N CYS A 60 10.13 14.28 -25.25
CA CYS A 60 10.89 13.45 -26.19
C CYS A 60 11.35 12.17 -25.48
N ARG A 61 11.80 11.17 -26.24
CA ARG A 61 12.17 9.86 -25.69
C ARG A 61 13.30 9.97 -24.65
N ALA A 62 14.38 10.68 -24.97
CA ALA A 62 15.53 10.84 -24.09
C ALA A 62 15.14 11.53 -22.78
N LEU A 63 14.46 12.69 -22.86
CA LEU A 63 14.01 13.40 -21.66
C LEU A 63 13.00 12.58 -20.84
N GLY A 64 12.12 11.81 -21.49
CA GLY A 64 11.19 10.93 -20.79
C GLY A 64 11.87 9.76 -20.09
N GLU A 65 12.96 9.22 -20.64
CA GLU A 65 13.80 8.21 -20.00
C GLU A 65 14.54 8.79 -18.78
N ASP A 66 15.17 9.96 -18.93
CA ASP A 66 15.87 10.66 -17.83
C ASP A 66 14.91 11.09 -16.72
N ALA A 67 13.76 11.66 -17.07
CA ALA A 67 12.74 12.04 -16.11
C ALA A 67 12.17 10.81 -15.39
N GLY A 68 11.97 9.70 -16.11
CA GLY A 68 11.54 8.43 -15.52
C GLY A 68 12.57 7.91 -14.51
N LEU A 69 13.84 7.88 -14.86
CA LEU A 69 14.94 7.52 -13.96
C LEU A 69 14.87 8.35 -12.67
N VAL A 70 14.94 9.68 -12.79
CA VAL A 70 14.95 10.59 -11.63
C VAL A 70 13.69 10.43 -10.78
N PHE A 71 12.52 10.34 -11.40
CA PHE A 71 11.25 10.20 -10.70
C PHE A 71 11.18 8.89 -9.92
N PHE A 72 11.46 7.74 -10.56
CA PHE A 72 11.32 6.45 -9.90
C PHE A 72 12.45 6.15 -8.90
N SER A 73 13.64 6.73 -9.08
CA SER A 73 14.74 6.56 -8.12
C SER A 73 14.69 7.53 -6.94
N GLY A 74 14.11 8.72 -7.13
CA GLY A 74 14.14 9.79 -6.14
C GLY A 74 12.93 9.84 -5.21
N ASN A 75 11.86 9.10 -5.51
CA ASN A 75 10.62 9.15 -4.78
C ASN A 75 10.35 7.86 -3.99
N ARG A 76 9.71 8.04 -2.83
CA ARG A 76 9.06 6.96 -2.08
C ARG A 76 7.65 6.80 -2.58
N PHE A 77 7.28 5.61 -3.02
CA PHE A 77 5.94 5.28 -3.48
C PHE A 77 5.15 4.62 -2.39
N VAL A 78 4.04 5.23 -1.99
CA VAL A 78 3.10 4.65 -1.04
C VAL A 78 1.84 4.25 -1.81
N VAL A 79 1.57 2.96 -1.90
CA VAL A 79 0.43 2.37 -2.59
C VAL A 79 -0.56 1.89 -1.54
N MET A 80 -1.71 2.57 -1.47
CA MET A 80 -2.79 2.22 -0.56
C MET A 80 -3.80 1.33 -1.27
N ASP A 81 -4.10 0.19 -0.67
CA ASP A 81 -5.04 -0.78 -1.21
C ASP A 81 -6.45 -0.47 -0.72
N GLY A 82 -7.37 -0.01 -1.57
CA GLY A 82 -8.75 0.25 -1.15
C GLY A 82 -9.35 1.49 -1.80
N PRO A 83 -10.64 1.74 -1.56
CA PRO A 83 -11.22 3.00 -1.97
C PRO A 83 -10.59 4.03 -1.04
N GLY A 84 -10.24 5.21 -1.54
CA GLY A 84 -9.51 6.20 -0.73
C GLY A 84 -10.15 6.40 0.64
N LEU A 85 -9.40 6.95 1.60
CA LEU A 85 -9.83 7.09 3.01
C LEU A 85 -11.20 7.79 3.22
N ASP A 86 -11.80 8.37 2.18
CA ASP A 86 -13.11 9.04 2.18
C ASP A 86 -14.30 8.07 2.15
N THR A 87 -14.11 6.82 1.72
CA THR A 87 -15.10 5.74 1.82
C THR A 87 -14.90 4.94 3.10
N VAL A 88 -15.03 5.64 4.24
CA VAL A 88 -15.06 5.02 5.58
C VAL A 88 -16.34 4.19 5.77
N LEU A 89 -17.36 4.48 4.96
CA LEU A 89 -18.52 3.61 4.82
C LEU A 89 -18.03 2.40 4.04
N GLY A 90 -17.84 1.27 4.73
CA GLY A 90 -17.45 0.00 4.12
C GLY A 90 -18.35 -0.38 2.94
N PRO A 91 -18.06 -1.52 2.27
CA PRO A 91 -18.94 -2.00 1.22
C PRO A 91 -20.40 -1.98 1.70
N PRO A 92 -21.37 -1.57 0.84
CA PRO A 92 -22.76 -1.45 1.25
C PRO A 92 -23.19 -2.73 1.99
N PRO A 93 -23.83 -2.62 3.16
CA PRO A 93 -24.28 -3.79 3.90
C PRO A 93 -25.10 -4.70 2.97
N GLY A 94 -24.64 -5.94 2.77
CA GLY A 94 -25.28 -6.93 1.92
C GLY A 94 -24.52 -7.35 0.65
N THR A 95 -23.33 -6.81 0.35
CA THR A 95 -22.54 -7.27 -0.81
C THR A 95 -21.78 -8.59 -0.61
N GLY A 96 -21.92 -9.24 0.55
CA GLY A 96 -21.27 -10.52 0.83
C GLY A 96 -19.76 -10.43 1.02
N ASP A 97 -19.20 -11.50 1.58
CA ASP A 97 -17.85 -11.64 2.12
C ASP A 97 -16.72 -11.61 1.08
N CYS A 98 -16.63 -10.54 0.28
CA CYS A 98 -15.59 -10.44 -0.75
C CYS A 98 -14.89 -9.08 -0.75
N TYR A 99 -13.56 -9.16 -0.79
CA TYR A 99 -12.70 -8.06 -1.20
C TYR A 99 -13.24 -7.42 -2.48
N ALA A 100 -13.63 -6.14 -2.39
CA ALA A 100 -14.45 -5.48 -3.40
C ALA A 100 -13.72 -5.15 -4.71
N TYR A 101 -12.41 -5.40 -4.78
CA TYR A 101 -11.59 -5.03 -5.92
C TYR A 101 -11.14 -6.23 -6.73
N PRO A 102 -11.02 -6.08 -8.07
CA PRO A 102 -10.59 -7.19 -8.91
C PRO A 102 -9.10 -7.52 -8.74
N ARG A 103 -8.28 -6.59 -8.22
CA ARG A 103 -6.82 -6.70 -8.06
C ARG A 103 -6.35 -5.82 -6.92
N LEU A 104 -5.24 -6.17 -6.29
CA LEU A 104 -4.55 -5.30 -5.34
C LEU A 104 -4.06 -4.01 -6.03
N ALA A 105 -4.10 -2.88 -5.33
CA ALA A 105 -3.54 -1.62 -5.80
C ALA A 105 -2.04 -1.74 -6.12
N ALA A 106 -1.30 -2.55 -5.35
CA ALA A 106 0.10 -2.85 -5.58
C ALA A 106 0.34 -3.45 -6.97
N ILE A 107 -0.54 -4.36 -7.40
CA ILE A 107 -0.45 -5.01 -8.70
C ILE A 107 -0.67 -3.98 -9.81
N GLN A 108 -1.72 -3.16 -9.69
CA GLN A 108 -2.02 -2.13 -10.68
C GLN A 108 -0.89 -1.11 -10.79
N PHE A 109 -0.30 -0.69 -9.66
CA PHE A 109 0.85 0.19 -9.66
C PHE A 109 2.00 -0.41 -10.48
N LEU A 110 2.40 -1.64 -10.14
CA LEU A 110 3.60 -2.26 -10.68
C LEU A 110 3.44 -2.69 -12.14
N ARG A 111 2.24 -3.12 -12.57
CA ARG A 111 2.00 -3.62 -13.92
C ARG A 111 1.44 -2.58 -14.88
N ASP A 112 0.62 -1.66 -14.40
CA ASP A 112 -0.17 -0.78 -15.26
C ASP A 112 0.29 0.69 -15.22
N VAL A 113 0.83 1.14 -14.08
CA VAL A 113 1.26 2.54 -13.88
C VAL A 113 2.75 2.73 -14.14
N VAL A 114 3.61 1.86 -13.60
CA VAL A 114 5.06 2.00 -13.77
C VAL A 114 5.49 1.43 -15.13
N PRO A 115 6.13 2.23 -16.00
CA PRO A 115 6.70 1.69 -17.23
C PRO A 115 7.71 0.58 -16.92
N ALA A 116 7.65 -0.54 -17.64
CA ALA A 116 8.51 -1.70 -17.33
C ALA A 116 10.01 -1.38 -17.24
N ARG A 117 10.50 -0.45 -18.08
CA ARG A 117 11.90 0.01 -18.07
C ARG A 117 12.29 0.80 -16.81
N CYS A 118 11.31 1.30 -16.07
CA CYS A 118 11.52 2.11 -14.86
C CYS A 118 11.39 1.29 -13.56
N LEU A 119 10.96 0.03 -13.61
CA LEU A 119 10.82 -0.83 -12.43
C LEU A 119 12.16 -1.01 -11.69
N GLY A 120 13.26 -1.11 -12.43
CA GLY A 120 14.62 -1.19 -11.88
C GLY A 120 15.09 0.09 -11.19
N HIS A 121 14.34 1.19 -11.31
CA HIS A 121 14.65 2.47 -10.66
C HIS A 121 13.89 2.67 -9.36
N ILE A 122 12.84 1.91 -9.08
CA ILE A 122 12.13 2.00 -7.80
C ILE A 122 13.11 1.68 -6.65
N ARG A 123 13.17 2.57 -5.66
CA ARG A 123 14.01 2.41 -4.46
C ARG A 123 13.20 2.19 -3.19
N PHE A 124 11.96 2.66 -3.16
CA PHE A 124 11.11 2.52 -1.99
C PHE A 124 9.65 2.32 -2.41
N LEU A 125 9.08 1.21 -1.98
CA LEU A 125 7.68 0.84 -2.18
C LEU A 125 7.05 0.53 -0.82
N GLU A 126 6.02 1.27 -0.44
CA GLU A 126 5.21 1.03 0.74
C GLU A 126 3.82 0.55 0.32
N LEU A 127 3.42 -0.61 0.81
CA LEU A 127 2.11 -1.19 0.59
C LEU A 127 1.27 -0.94 1.85
N VAL A 128 0.29 -0.06 1.76
CA VAL A 128 -0.59 0.30 2.87
C VAL A 128 -1.93 -0.39 2.69
N PHE A 129 -2.24 -1.25 3.63
CA PHE A 129 -3.49 -1.98 3.65
C PHE A 129 -4.41 -1.40 4.73
N PRO A 130 -5.63 -0.95 4.39
CA PRO A 130 -6.57 -0.39 5.34
C PRO A 130 -6.97 -1.45 6.37
N PRO A 131 -7.62 -1.02 7.46
CA PRO A 131 -8.16 -1.95 8.45
C PRO A 131 -9.41 -2.63 7.91
N TYR A 132 -9.23 -3.55 6.97
CA TYR A 132 -10.31 -4.42 6.50
C TYR A 132 -10.96 -5.14 7.68
N THR A 133 -12.27 -5.29 7.59
CA THR A 133 -13.05 -6.18 8.45
C THR A 133 -12.82 -7.63 8.04
N ASP A 134 -13.26 -8.55 8.88
CA ASP A 134 -13.41 -9.96 8.52
C ASP A 134 -14.23 -10.11 7.24
N GLY A 135 -13.87 -11.10 6.41
CA GLY A 135 -14.49 -11.35 5.10
C GLY A 135 -14.15 -10.36 3.98
N CYS A 136 -13.60 -9.19 4.29
CA CYS A 136 -13.23 -8.19 3.26
C CYS A 136 -11.81 -8.36 2.73
N TRP A 137 -11.02 -9.28 3.28
CA TRP A 137 -9.66 -9.54 2.85
C TRP A 137 -9.58 -10.75 1.90
N PRO A 138 -8.70 -10.75 0.89
CA PRO A 138 -8.48 -11.95 0.08
C PRO A 138 -7.90 -13.09 0.92
N TRP A 139 -8.71 -14.13 1.19
CA TRP A 139 -8.27 -15.35 1.89
C TRP A 139 -7.30 -16.20 1.06
N SER A 140 -6.64 -17.17 1.70
CA SER A 140 -5.77 -18.13 1.01
C SER A 140 -6.53 -18.88 -0.10
N GLY A 141 -6.00 -18.86 -1.32
CA GLY A 141 -6.66 -19.42 -2.51
C GLY A 141 -7.58 -18.44 -3.25
N ASN A 142 -7.68 -17.18 -2.81
CA ASN A 142 -8.30 -16.13 -3.60
C ASN A 142 -7.44 -15.83 -4.86
N PRO A 143 -8.03 -15.77 -6.07
CA PRO A 143 -7.29 -15.50 -7.31
C PRO A 143 -6.47 -14.21 -7.32
N ILE A 144 -6.82 -13.25 -6.45
CA ILE A 144 -6.09 -11.99 -6.28
C ILE A 144 -4.70 -12.24 -5.69
N LEU A 145 -4.57 -13.20 -4.77
CA LEU A 145 -3.27 -13.61 -4.24
C LEU A 145 -2.46 -14.37 -5.28
N ASP A 146 -3.10 -15.13 -6.18
CA ASP A 146 -2.41 -15.76 -7.30
C ASP A 146 -1.86 -14.71 -8.29
N ASP A 147 -2.64 -13.69 -8.62
CA ASP A 147 -2.17 -12.56 -9.45
C ASP A 147 -1.06 -11.79 -8.73
N TRP A 148 -1.12 -11.66 -7.39
CA TRP A 148 -0.03 -11.07 -6.60
C TRP A 148 1.25 -11.90 -6.69
N ASN A 149 1.16 -13.22 -6.52
CA ASN A 149 2.28 -14.15 -6.63
C ASN A 149 2.92 -14.08 -8.03
N GLU A 150 2.09 -14.07 -9.07
CA GLU A 150 2.56 -13.90 -10.45
C GLU A 150 3.20 -12.51 -10.67
N THR A 151 2.67 -11.47 -10.02
CA THR A 151 3.23 -10.12 -10.10
C THR A 151 4.62 -10.05 -9.49
N ILE A 152 4.82 -10.64 -8.31
CA ILE A 152 6.14 -10.70 -7.68
C ILE A 152 7.12 -11.51 -8.52
N ARG A 153 6.73 -12.70 -9.02
CA ARG A 153 7.56 -13.49 -9.95
C ARG A 153 7.92 -12.73 -11.23
N TRP A 154 7.00 -11.92 -11.76
CA TRP A 154 7.28 -11.10 -12.94
C TRP A 154 8.22 -9.92 -12.66
N LEU A 155 8.27 -9.44 -11.41
CA LEU A 155 9.22 -8.41 -10.98
C LEU A 155 10.64 -8.95 -10.82
N GLU A 156 10.80 -10.25 -10.58
CA GLU A 156 12.09 -10.93 -10.58
C GLU A 156 12.74 -10.76 -11.96
N GLY A 157 13.87 -10.05 -11.99
CA GLY A 157 14.57 -9.68 -13.24
C GLY A 157 14.21 -8.32 -13.82
N LYS A 158 13.23 -7.59 -13.26
CA LYS A 158 12.88 -6.21 -13.66
C LYS A 158 13.21 -5.20 -12.59
N ALA A 159 12.97 -5.54 -11.32
CA ALA A 159 13.28 -4.69 -10.19
C ALA A 159 14.76 -4.83 -9.79
N ASN A 160 15.34 -3.74 -9.28
CA ASN A 160 16.64 -3.81 -8.61
C ASN A 160 16.40 -4.17 -7.15
N ALA A 161 16.26 -5.47 -6.87
CA ALA A 161 15.96 -5.98 -5.53
C ALA A 161 16.97 -5.46 -4.49
N ALA A 162 18.28 -5.47 -4.80
CA ALA A 162 19.34 -5.00 -3.90
C ALA A 162 19.17 -3.54 -3.44
N ALA A 163 18.60 -2.69 -4.30
CA ALA A 163 18.38 -1.28 -4.00
C ALA A 163 16.95 -0.97 -3.52
N LEU A 164 16.05 -1.95 -3.56
CA LEU A 164 14.64 -1.79 -3.21
C LEU A 164 14.42 -1.93 -1.70
N VAL A 165 13.65 -1.01 -1.15
CA VAL A 165 13.03 -1.10 0.17
C VAL A 165 11.55 -1.37 -0.04
N VAL A 166 11.05 -2.48 0.51
CA VAL A 166 9.61 -2.78 0.58
C VAL A 166 9.16 -2.60 2.02
N ARG A 167 8.06 -1.89 2.22
CA ARG A 167 7.41 -1.78 3.53
C ARG A 167 5.96 -2.22 3.43
N VAL A 168 5.51 -3.11 4.30
CA VAL A 168 4.09 -3.46 4.44
C VAL A 168 3.53 -2.79 5.68
N VAL A 169 2.44 -2.05 5.51
CA VAL A 169 1.79 -1.30 6.58
C VAL A 169 0.33 -1.71 6.66
N ALA A 170 -0.10 -2.16 7.84
CA ALA A 170 -1.51 -2.35 8.15
C ALA A 170 -1.83 -1.51 9.39
N PRO A 171 -2.14 -0.22 9.23
CA PRO A 171 -2.23 0.70 10.35
C PRO A 171 -3.54 0.53 11.10
N TYR A 172 -3.48 0.84 12.40
CA TYR A 172 -4.64 1.19 13.19
C TYR A 172 -5.12 2.58 12.76
N VAL A 173 -6.33 2.66 12.24
CA VAL A 173 -6.93 3.94 11.89
C VAL A 173 -7.97 4.27 12.96
N ARG A 174 -7.70 5.29 13.77
CA ARG A 174 -8.56 5.71 14.91
C ARG A 174 -10.00 6.05 14.50
N CYS A 175 -10.24 6.50 13.26
CA CYS A 175 -11.61 6.81 12.83
C CYS A 175 -12.53 5.58 12.84
N TYR A 176 -11.96 4.36 12.79
CA TYR A 176 -12.74 3.13 12.92
C TYR A 176 -13.16 2.81 14.35
N ASP A 177 -12.65 3.51 15.37
CA ASP A 177 -13.15 3.37 16.74
C ASP A 177 -14.62 3.80 16.83
N GLN A 178 -15.04 4.74 15.97
CA GLN A 178 -16.43 5.17 15.86
C GLN A 178 -17.37 4.06 15.36
N THR A 179 -16.85 3.06 14.62
CA THR A 179 -17.66 1.94 14.14
C THR A 179 -18.08 0.97 15.25
N GLY A 180 -17.40 1.00 16.41
CA GLY A 180 -17.66 0.05 17.49
C GLY A 180 -17.39 -1.41 17.15
N ILE A 181 -16.79 -1.71 15.98
CA ILE A 181 -16.52 -3.09 15.55
C ILE A 181 -15.44 -3.69 16.46
N VAL A 182 -15.88 -4.66 17.26
CA VAL A 182 -15.05 -5.52 18.08
C VAL A 182 -14.74 -6.78 17.30
N LEU A 183 -13.46 -7.14 17.17
CA LEU A 183 -13.06 -8.39 16.54
C LEU A 183 -13.03 -9.52 17.55
N GLU A 184 -13.53 -10.69 17.13
CA GLU A 184 -13.26 -11.97 17.77
C GLU A 184 -11.81 -12.39 17.55
N VAL A 185 -11.29 -13.23 18.45
CA VAL A 185 -9.91 -13.73 18.39
C VAL A 185 -9.63 -14.46 17.06
N ALA A 186 -10.59 -15.27 16.60
CA ALA A 186 -10.47 -16.02 15.34
C ALA A 186 -10.40 -15.07 14.11
N GLN A 187 -11.24 -14.04 14.07
CA GLN A 187 -11.21 -13.03 13.01
C GLN A 187 -9.88 -12.26 13.00
N ALA A 188 -9.38 -11.90 14.18
CA ALA A 188 -8.08 -11.24 14.30
C ALA A 188 -6.94 -12.14 13.79
N GLN A 189 -6.99 -13.46 14.05
CA GLN A 189 -6.02 -14.43 13.52
C GLN A 189 -6.13 -14.59 12.00
N GLU A 190 -7.33 -14.62 11.44
CA GLU A 190 -7.57 -14.71 10.00
C GLU A 190 -6.96 -13.51 9.27
N ILE A 191 -7.21 -12.28 9.75
CA ILE A 191 -6.61 -11.06 9.20
C ILE A 191 -5.07 -11.10 9.26
N MET A 192 -4.50 -11.69 10.31
CA MET A 192 -3.05 -11.85 10.41
C MET A 192 -2.50 -12.87 9.40
N GLY A 193 -3.18 -14.00 9.20
CA GLY A 193 -2.83 -14.98 8.17
C GLY A 193 -2.87 -14.36 6.77
N ALA A 194 -3.88 -13.54 6.53
CA ALA A 194 -4.04 -12.71 5.35
C ALA A 194 -2.84 -11.77 5.05
N TYR A 195 -2.28 -11.11 6.08
CA TYR A 195 -1.07 -10.31 5.89
C TYR A 195 0.17 -11.16 5.59
N LEU A 196 0.25 -12.35 6.18
CA LEU A 196 1.31 -13.30 5.87
C LEU A 196 1.20 -13.77 4.41
N ASP A 197 -0.01 -14.06 3.93
CA ASP A 197 -0.23 -14.47 2.53
C ASP A 197 0.21 -13.40 1.53
N VAL A 198 0.00 -12.11 1.84
CA VAL A 198 0.51 -11.01 1.00
C VAL A 198 2.04 -10.87 1.09
N ALA A 199 2.63 -11.13 2.25
CA ALA A 199 4.08 -11.05 2.42
C ALA A 199 4.83 -12.30 1.91
N SER A 200 4.16 -13.46 1.83
CA SER A 200 4.73 -14.75 1.43
C SER A 200 5.54 -14.71 0.14
N PRO A 201 5.08 -14.07 -0.95
CA PRO A 201 5.80 -14.09 -2.21
C PRO A 201 7.08 -13.26 -2.15
N LEU A 202 7.19 -12.36 -1.18
CA LEU A 202 8.40 -11.55 -0.97
C LEU A 202 9.52 -12.37 -0.32
N VAL A 203 9.20 -13.52 0.30
CA VAL A 203 10.18 -14.45 0.88
C VAL A 203 11.07 -15.03 -0.23
N SER A 204 10.48 -15.51 -1.33
CA SER A 204 11.24 -16.16 -2.41
C SER A 204 12.21 -15.20 -3.09
N SER A 205 11.83 -13.94 -3.23
CA SER A 205 12.71 -12.90 -3.80
C SER A 205 13.88 -12.52 -2.87
N CYS A 206 13.88 -12.97 -1.61
CA CYS A 206 14.96 -12.75 -0.68
C CYS A 206 15.97 -13.90 -0.65
N ASP A 207 15.66 -15.10 -1.16
CA ASP A 207 16.42 -16.31 -0.84
C ASP A 207 17.65 -16.60 -1.72
N ASP A 208 17.99 -15.72 -2.66
CA ASP A 208 19.16 -15.94 -3.51
C ASP A 208 20.47 -15.88 -2.71
N LYS A 209 21.27 -16.95 -2.86
CA LYS A 209 22.56 -17.20 -2.19
C LYS A 209 23.74 -16.47 -2.86
N GLY A 210 23.46 -15.57 -3.80
CA GLY A 210 24.47 -14.79 -4.50
C GLY A 210 24.82 -13.50 -3.75
N GLU A 211 26.03 -12.99 -3.93
CA GLU A 211 26.52 -11.72 -3.37
C GLU A 211 25.72 -10.47 -3.82
N GLY A 212 24.70 -10.65 -4.68
CA GLY A 212 23.76 -9.60 -5.05
C GLY A 212 22.82 -9.29 -3.90
N GLY A 213 22.94 -8.09 -3.33
CA GLY A 213 22.19 -7.67 -2.14
C GLY A 213 20.68 -7.96 -2.21
N ARG A 214 20.09 -8.24 -1.03
CA ARG A 214 18.65 -8.48 -0.87
C ARG A 214 17.88 -7.15 -0.77
N ALA A 215 16.59 -7.19 -1.12
CA ALA A 215 15.70 -6.09 -0.78
C ALA A 215 15.64 -5.91 0.73
N ARG A 216 15.54 -4.66 1.16
CA ARG A 216 15.23 -4.35 2.57
C ARG A 216 13.73 -4.48 2.76
N PHE A 217 13.34 -5.08 3.86
CA PHE A 217 11.93 -5.35 4.13
C PHE A 217 11.56 -4.87 5.52
N TYR A 218 10.50 -4.07 5.61
CA TYR A 218 9.97 -3.57 6.86
C TYR A 218 8.50 -3.89 6.99
N VAL A 219 8.05 -4.13 8.21
CA VAL A 219 6.65 -4.38 8.51
C VAL A 219 6.18 -3.46 9.62
N GLN A 220 4.98 -2.93 9.44
CA GLN A 220 4.27 -2.22 10.50
C GLN A 220 2.82 -2.69 10.54
N LEU A 221 2.57 -3.69 11.36
CA LEU A 221 1.23 -4.18 11.62
C LEU A 221 0.73 -3.67 12.97
N THR A 222 -0.55 -3.36 13.01
CA THR A 222 -1.27 -3.24 14.27
C THR A 222 -1.67 -4.60 14.79
N TRP A 223 -1.47 -4.82 16.09
CA TRP A 223 -1.89 -6.04 16.75
C TRP A 223 -3.42 -6.05 16.83
N ARG A 224 -4.05 -6.88 15.98
CA ARG A 224 -5.51 -6.87 15.79
C ARG A 224 -6.28 -7.20 17.07
N MET A 225 -5.67 -7.91 18.03
CA MET A 225 -6.27 -8.16 19.35
C MET A 225 -6.52 -6.87 20.14
N ARG A 226 -5.85 -5.76 19.81
CA ARG A 226 -6.15 -4.43 20.32
C ARG A 226 -7.63 -4.06 20.14
N ARG A 227 -8.33 -4.61 19.14
CA ARG A 227 -9.76 -4.40 18.87
C ARG A 227 -10.69 -5.36 19.60
N THR A 228 -10.18 -6.34 20.34
CA THR A 228 -11.05 -7.23 21.12
C THR A 228 -11.69 -6.45 22.28
N GLN A 229 -12.89 -6.88 22.69
CA GLN A 229 -13.64 -6.21 23.76
C GLN A 229 -12.82 -6.12 25.05
N ARG A 230 -12.03 -7.16 25.32
CA ARG A 230 -11.14 -7.25 26.47
C ARG A 230 -10.13 -6.11 26.50
N ILE A 231 -9.37 -5.94 25.41
CA ILE A 231 -8.31 -4.92 25.35
C ILE A 231 -8.91 -3.52 25.35
N GLN A 232 -10.01 -3.31 24.63
CA GLN A 232 -10.70 -2.01 24.61
C GLN A 232 -11.21 -1.60 26.00
N ARG A 233 -11.79 -2.53 26.77
CA ARG A 233 -12.20 -2.27 28.17
C ARG A 233 -11.01 -1.92 29.06
N GLN A 234 -9.88 -2.60 28.89
CA GLN A 234 -8.66 -2.31 29.66
C GLN A 234 -8.07 -0.93 29.29
N LEU A 235 -8.06 -0.57 28.01
CA LEU A 235 -7.63 0.75 27.54
C LEU A 235 -8.57 1.87 27.99
N ALA A 236 -9.86 1.60 28.14
CA ALA A 236 -10.81 2.58 28.66
C ALA A 236 -10.62 2.84 30.18
N HIS A 237 -9.97 1.93 30.90
CA HIS A 237 -9.77 2.04 32.34
C HIS A 237 -8.45 2.77 32.66
N ARG A 238 -8.54 3.91 33.36
CA ARG A 238 -7.37 4.77 33.66
C ARG A 238 -6.23 4.03 34.35
N ASP A 239 -6.57 3.16 35.30
CA ASP A 239 -5.58 2.44 36.11
C ASP A 239 -4.79 1.40 35.31
N HIS A 240 -5.33 0.91 34.19
CA HIS A 240 -4.69 -0.11 33.34
C HIS A 240 -4.20 0.43 32.00
N TYR A 241 -4.44 1.70 31.68
CA TYR A 241 -4.15 2.26 30.37
C TYR A 241 -2.68 2.09 29.98
N GLN A 242 -1.75 2.49 30.85
CA GLN A 242 -0.32 2.46 30.55
C GLN A 242 0.21 1.04 30.40
N GLU A 243 -0.19 0.13 31.30
CA GLU A 243 0.22 -1.28 31.25
C GLU A 243 -0.31 -1.97 29.99
N THR A 244 -1.58 -1.70 29.65
CA THR A 244 -2.23 -2.25 28.47
C THR A 244 -1.63 -1.70 27.19
N LEU A 245 -1.33 -0.39 27.13
CA LEU A 245 -0.67 0.23 25.99
C LEU A 245 0.73 -0.35 25.78
N ALA A 246 1.53 -0.44 26.85
CA ALA A 246 2.87 -1.04 26.78
C ALA A 246 2.83 -2.52 26.34
N MET A 247 1.80 -3.26 26.77
CA MET A 247 1.57 -4.63 26.28
C MET A 247 1.26 -4.63 24.78
N VAL A 248 0.33 -3.79 24.31
CA VAL A 248 0.01 -3.67 22.88
C VAL A 248 1.25 -3.33 22.05
N GLU A 249 2.07 -2.38 22.50
CA GLU A 249 3.30 -1.98 21.81
C GLU A 249 4.33 -3.13 21.75
N ARG A 250 4.44 -3.93 22.82
CA ARG A 250 5.29 -5.13 22.81
C ARG A 250 4.80 -6.17 21.81
N GLU A 251 3.49 -6.41 21.76
CA GLU A 251 2.90 -7.36 20.81
C GLU A 251 3.05 -6.89 19.36
N GLU A 252 2.84 -5.60 19.08
CA GLU A 252 3.07 -5.00 17.76
C GLU A 252 4.54 -5.10 17.34
N SER A 253 5.47 -4.86 18.27
CA SER A 253 6.91 -5.01 18.03
C SER A 253 7.29 -6.48 17.77
N GLY A 254 6.71 -7.41 18.52
CA GLY A 254 6.91 -8.84 18.33
C GLY A 254 6.37 -9.33 16.98
N LEU A 255 5.19 -8.87 16.57
CA LEU A 255 4.62 -9.16 15.25
C LEU A 255 5.49 -8.66 14.11
N LYS A 256 5.99 -7.42 14.23
CA LYS A 256 6.92 -6.84 13.28
C LYS A 256 8.18 -7.72 13.14
N GLU A 257 8.85 -8.01 14.25
CA GLU A 257 10.07 -8.81 14.24
C GLU A 257 9.83 -10.20 13.66
N MET A 258 8.75 -10.86 14.07
CA MET A 258 8.37 -12.18 13.55
C MET A 258 8.21 -12.16 12.03
N MET A 259 7.48 -11.17 11.48
CA MET A 259 7.25 -11.10 10.03
C MET A 259 8.49 -10.69 9.24
N GLU A 260 9.27 -9.75 9.74
CA GLU A 260 10.52 -9.37 9.09
C GLU A 260 11.51 -10.54 9.06
N ARG A 261 11.63 -11.31 10.15
CA ARG A 261 12.43 -12.54 10.18
C ARG A 261 11.90 -13.62 9.26
N TRP A 262 10.59 -13.75 9.14
CA TRP A 262 9.99 -14.73 8.24
C TRP A 262 10.28 -14.41 6.76
N VAL A 263 10.22 -13.13 6.37
CA VAL A 263 10.52 -12.70 4.99
C VAL A 263 12.02 -12.67 4.69
N LEU A 264 12.84 -12.13 5.59
CA LEU A 264 14.28 -11.93 5.34
C LEU A 264 15.13 -13.16 5.69
N GLY A 265 14.59 -14.10 6.46
CA GLY A 265 15.36 -15.11 7.19
C GLY A 265 16.10 -14.52 8.39
N HIS A 266 16.59 -15.39 9.28
CA HIS A 266 17.24 -14.97 10.53
C HIS A 266 18.49 -14.11 10.29
N GLU A 267 19.38 -14.52 9.38
CA GLU A 267 20.60 -13.77 9.06
C GLU A 267 20.31 -12.44 8.36
N GLY A 268 19.33 -12.43 7.44
CA GLY A 268 18.92 -11.23 6.72
C GLY A 268 18.35 -10.17 7.66
N TYR A 269 17.48 -10.60 8.58
CA TYR A 269 16.95 -9.73 9.63
C TYR A 269 18.06 -9.17 10.52
N SER A 270 18.94 -10.01 11.07
CA SER A 270 20.03 -9.56 11.95
C SER A 270 20.97 -8.56 11.25
N ARG A 271 21.28 -8.79 9.97
CA ARG A 271 22.09 -7.87 9.17
C ARG A 271 21.39 -6.53 8.98
N GLN A 272 20.11 -6.54 8.60
CA GLN A 272 19.31 -5.34 8.40
C GLN A 272 19.21 -4.53 9.70
N SER A 273 18.86 -5.19 10.82
CA SER A 273 18.69 -4.54 12.12
C SER A 273 19.97 -3.93 12.68
N ALA A 274 21.14 -4.49 12.34
CA ALA A 274 22.44 -3.98 12.81
C ALA A 274 22.97 -2.79 12.00
N THR A 275 22.60 -2.68 10.72
CA THR A 275 23.28 -1.77 9.78
C THR A 275 22.43 -0.60 9.32
N VAL A 276 21.10 -0.69 9.43
CA VAL A 276 20.19 0.28 8.81
C VAL A 276 19.13 0.73 9.78
N THR A 277 19.11 2.04 10.06
CA THR A 277 17.98 2.68 10.72
C THR A 277 16.76 2.59 9.81
N GLU A 278 15.67 2.06 10.35
CA GLU A 278 14.41 2.02 9.64
C GLU A 278 14.01 3.44 9.16
N PRO A 279 13.65 3.60 7.89
CA PRO A 279 13.26 4.90 7.35
C PRO A 279 12.05 5.47 8.11
N GLU A 280 12.22 6.67 8.69
CA GLU A 280 11.12 7.35 9.39
C GLU A 280 9.90 7.56 8.47
N ARG A 281 8.71 7.59 9.06
CA ARG A 281 7.51 8.05 8.35
C ARG A 281 7.65 9.56 8.11
N GLY A 282 7.45 10.01 6.87
CA GLY A 282 7.35 11.43 6.55
C GLY A 282 8.66 12.22 6.39
N ARG A 283 9.84 11.67 6.71
CA ARG A 283 11.12 12.33 6.37
C ARG A 283 11.57 11.96 4.96
N GLY A 284 11.42 12.90 4.02
CA GLY A 284 11.91 12.78 2.63
C GLY A 284 10.86 13.23 1.60
N ARG A 285 11.29 13.40 0.35
CA ARG A 285 10.38 13.60 -0.79
C ARG A 285 9.56 12.32 -1.00
N CYS A 286 8.38 12.27 -0.41
CA CYS A 286 7.43 11.17 -0.57
C CYS A 286 6.48 11.52 -1.71
N ALA A 287 6.30 10.60 -2.66
CA ALA A 287 5.22 10.66 -3.65
C ALA A 287 4.16 9.65 -3.20
N TRP A 288 3.05 10.15 -2.69
CA TRP A 288 1.95 9.28 -2.27
C TRP A 288 1.13 8.95 -3.49
N ILE A 289 1.09 7.67 -3.81
CA ILE A 289 0.27 7.15 -4.90
C ILE A 289 -0.93 6.49 -4.26
N CYS A 290 -1.94 7.29 -3.95
CA CYS A 290 -3.24 6.71 -3.72
C CYS A 290 -3.77 6.25 -5.08
N ILE A 291 -3.47 5.00 -5.45
CA ILE A 291 -4.22 4.32 -6.51
C ILE A 291 -5.55 3.98 -5.88
N THR A 292 -6.48 4.92 -5.95
CA THR A 292 -7.87 4.61 -5.70
C THR A 292 -8.31 3.65 -6.77
N LEU A 293 -8.53 2.40 -6.35
CA LEU A 293 -9.12 1.38 -7.18
C LEU A 293 -10.50 1.91 -7.59
N GLY A 294 -10.61 2.39 -8.83
CA GLY A 294 -11.88 2.85 -9.36
C GLY A 294 -12.89 1.73 -9.22
N ALA A 295 -14.03 2.00 -8.57
CA ALA A 295 -15.10 1.03 -8.47
C ALA A 295 -15.40 0.48 -9.88
N PRO A 296 -15.63 -0.84 -10.03
CA PRO A 296 -16.04 -1.38 -11.31
C PRO A 296 -17.28 -0.61 -11.78
N PRO A 297 -17.35 -0.22 -13.07
CA PRO A 297 -18.48 0.57 -13.56
C PRO A 297 -19.78 -0.18 -13.24
N SER A 298 -20.73 0.51 -12.57
CA SER A 298 -22.07 -0.04 -12.37
C SER A 298 -22.66 -0.35 -13.74
N ARG A 299 -22.93 -1.63 -14.00
CA ARG A 299 -23.58 -2.10 -15.21
C ARG A 299 -25.03 -1.63 -15.27
#